data_AF-A0A9Q4C5N6-F1
#
_entry.id   AF-A0A9Q4C5N6-F1
#
_cell.length_a   1.000
_cell.length_b   1.000
_cell.length_c   1.000
_cell.angle_alpha   90.00
_cell.angle_beta   90.00
_cell.angle_gamma   90.00
#
_symmetry.space_group_name_H-M   'P 1'
#
loop_
_entity.id
_entity.type
_entity.pdbx_description
1 polymer ?
#
loop_
_entity_poly.entity_id
_entity_poly.type
_entity_poly.pdbx_seq_one_letter_code
_entity_poly.pdbx_strand_id
1 'polypeptide(L)'
;MIQPGFVAVKLVALVLSLVVAYLAYHGYTRSGNEAMLYVAVGFILIGVGAVCEGVVYRVFDTTLVSAAAVQAVIFSSGMLFVLVSLTRQGNEGAS
;
A
#
# COMPACT_ATOMS: atom_id res chain seq x y z
N MET A 1 23.30 -13.29 1.76
CA MET A 1 22.40 -14.38 1.32
C MET A 1 20.98 -13.97 1.72
N ILE A 2 20.08 -13.70 0.77
CA ILE A 2 18.69 -13.37 1.13
C ILE A 2 18.05 -14.63 1.67
N GLN A 3 17.63 -14.63 2.94
CA GLN A 3 16.86 -15.73 3.48
C GLN A 3 15.54 -15.84 2.72
N PRO A 4 15.13 -17.03 2.24
CA PRO A 4 13.89 -17.21 1.50
C PRO A 4 12.66 -16.72 2.29
N GLY A 5 12.75 -16.69 3.63
CA GLY A 5 11.73 -16.10 4.49
C GLY A 5 11.45 -14.61 4.23
N PHE A 6 12.44 -13.81 3.81
CA PHE A 6 12.24 -12.38 3.55
C PHE A 6 11.32 -12.15 2.33
N VAL A 7 11.52 -12.95 1.27
CA VAL A 7 10.66 -12.88 0.08
C VAL A 7 9.26 -13.40 0.39
N ALA A 8 9.15 -14.48 1.18
CA ALA A 8 7.87 -15.04 1.57
C ALA A 8 7.01 -14.03 2.35
N VAL A 9 7.58 -13.34 3.33
CA VAL A 9 6.87 -12.31 4.11
C VAL A 9 6.43 -11.15 3.22
N LYS A 10 7.26 -10.71 2.26
CA LYS A 10 6.90 -9.63 1.32
C LYS A 10 5.77 -10.04 0.37
N LEU A 11 5.76 -11.29 -0.10
CA LEU A 11 4.65 -11.80 -0.90
C LEU A 11 3.35 -11.86 -0.11
N VAL A 12 3.40 -12.27 1.16
CA VAL A 12 2.22 -12.26 2.04
C VAL A 12 1.72 -10.83 2.22
N ALA A 13 2.60 -9.88 2.52
CA ALA A 13 2.24 -8.47 2.67
C ALA A 13 1.63 -7.88 1.39
N LEU A 14 2.19 -8.20 0.22
CA LEU A 14 1.66 -7.82 -1.09
C LEU A 14 0.25 -8.37 -1.29
N VAL A 15 0.05 -9.66 -1.07
CA VAL A 15 -1.26 -10.32 -1.23
C VAL A 15 -2.29 -9.69 -0.30
N LEU A 16 -1.96 -9.49 0.98
CA LEU A 16 -2.83 -8.78 1.91
C LEU A 16 -3.17 -7.37 1.42
N SER A 17 -2.18 -6.63 0.92
CA SER A 17 -2.41 -5.29 0.38
C SER A 17 -3.38 -5.32 -0.81
N LEU A 18 -3.20 -6.28 -1.71
CA LEU A 18 -4.04 -6.45 -2.89
C LEU A 18 -5.47 -6.86 -2.52
N VAL A 19 -5.63 -7.74 -1.52
CA VAL A 19 -6.93 -8.17 -1.01
C VAL A 19 -7.68 -6.98 -0.42
N VAL A 20 -7.02 -6.12 0.35
CA VAL A 20 -7.65 -4.91 0.89
C VAL A 20 -8.01 -3.92 -0.23
N ALA A 21 -7.13 -3.70 -1.20
CA ALA A 21 -7.45 -2.88 -2.37
C ALA A 21 -8.66 -3.41 -3.14
N TYR A 22 -8.72 -4.74 -3.34
CA TYR A 22 -9.83 -5.41 -4.01
C TYR A 22 -11.14 -5.27 -3.24
N LEU A 23 -11.11 -5.48 -1.92
CA LEU A 23 -12.30 -5.31 -1.08
C LEU A 23 -12.78 -3.85 -1.06
N ALA A 24 -11.86 -2.88 -1.03
CA ALA A 24 -12.19 -1.46 -1.12
C ALA A 24 -12.83 -1.11 -2.47
N TYR A 25 -12.27 -1.62 -3.58
CA TYR A 25 -12.84 -1.43 -4.92
C TYR A 25 -14.21 -2.08 -5.07
N HIS A 26 -14.37 -3.32 -4.58
CA HIS A 26 -15.65 -4.01 -4.59
C HIS A 26 -16.70 -3.31 -3.70
N GLY A 27 -16.26 -2.72 -2.57
CA GLY A 27 -17.08 -1.86 -1.73
C GLY A 27 -17.55 -0.59 -2.44
N TYR A 28 -16.64 0.07 -3.18
CA TYR A 28 -16.95 1.24 -4.01
C TYR A 28 -18.09 0.94 -5.00
N THR A 29 -18.02 -0.18 -5.70
CA THR A 29 -19.06 -0.57 -6.67
C THR A 29 -20.45 -0.79 -6.06
N ARG A 30 -20.54 -1.02 -4.73
CA ARG A 30 -21.82 -1.28 -4.05
C ARG A 30 -22.36 -0.07 -3.29
N SER A 31 -21.49 0.78 -2.74
CA SER A 31 -21.88 1.94 -1.92
C SER A 31 -21.74 3.29 -2.63
N GLY A 32 -21.09 3.36 -3.79
CA GLY A 32 -20.90 4.62 -4.54
C GLY A 32 -20.00 5.65 -3.85
N ASN A 33 -19.33 5.27 -2.76
CA ASN A 33 -18.55 6.17 -1.92
C ASN A 33 -17.14 6.37 -2.49
N GLU A 34 -16.89 7.52 -3.09
CA GLU A 34 -15.64 7.90 -3.79
C GLU A 34 -14.40 7.71 -2.91
N ALA A 35 -14.53 7.83 -1.59
CA ALA A 35 -13.43 7.62 -0.67
C ALA A 35 -12.92 6.17 -0.66
N MET A 36 -13.77 5.17 -0.87
CA MET A 36 -13.29 3.77 -0.99
C MET A 36 -12.32 3.58 -2.17
N LEU A 37 -12.46 4.39 -3.23
CA LEU A 37 -11.53 4.40 -4.36
C LEU A 37 -10.16 4.96 -3.93
N TYR A 38 -10.14 5.96 -3.06
CA TYR A 38 -8.91 6.46 -2.45
C TYR A 38 -8.21 5.36 -1.61
N VAL A 39 -8.95 4.59 -0.80
CA VAL A 39 -8.35 3.45 -0.06
C VAL A 39 -7.72 2.43 -1.00
N ALA A 40 -8.41 2.07 -2.09
CA ALA A 40 -7.91 1.09 -3.05
C ALA A 40 -6.58 1.53 -3.68
N VAL A 41 -6.48 2.79 -4.11
CA VAL A 41 -5.24 3.36 -4.67
C VAL A 41 -4.13 3.42 -3.63
N GLY A 42 -4.43 3.79 -2.37
CA GLY A 42 -3.46 3.80 -1.28
C GLY A 42 -2.87 2.41 -1.01
N PHE A 43 -3.70 1.38 -1.02
CA PHE A 43 -3.26 0.00 -0.84
C PHE A 43 -2.47 -0.57 -2.03
N ILE A 44 -2.80 -0.17 -3.26
CA ILE A 44 -1.96 -0.51 -4.43
C ILE A 44 -0.58 0.14 -4.31
N LEU A 45 -0.51 1.42 -3.90
CA LEU A 45 0.74 2.12 -3.65
C LEU A 45 1.59 1.42 -2.58
N ILE A 46 0.97 0.98 -1.48
CA ILE A 46 1.62 0.23 -0.40
C ILE A 46 2.15 -1.11 -0.93
N GLY A 47 1.33 -1.86 -1.66
CA GLY A 47 1.72 -3.15 -2.24
C GLY A 47 2.87 -3.03 -3.24
N VAL A 48 2.83 -2.05 -4.13
CA VAL A 48 3.90 -1.76 -5.09
C VAL A 48 5.18 -1.31 -4.37
N GLY A 49 5.05 -0.44 -3.37
CA GLY A 49 6.17 0.01 -2.53
C GLY A 49 6.89 -1.14 -1.82
N ALA A 50 6.13 -2.13 -1.32
CA ALA A 50 6.68 -3.32 -0.68
C ALA A 50 7.55 -4.16 -1.64
N VAL A 51 7.17 -4.26 -2.92
CA VAL A 51 7.97 -4.98 -3.93
C VAL A 51 9.18 -4.14 -4.37
N CYS A 52 9.01 -2.81 -4.44
CA CYS A 52 10.02 -1.87 -4.92
C CYS A 52 11.33 -1.97 -4.13
N GLU A 53 11.29 -2.12 -2.81
CA GLU A 53 12.49 -2.31 -1.98
C GLU A 53 13.29 -3.57 -2.36
N GLY A 54 12.60 -4.66 -2.76
CA GLY A 54 13.26 -5.88 -3.21
C GLY A 54 13.95 -5.72 -4.56
N VAL A 55 13.38 -4.88 -5.44
CA VAL A 55 13.95 -4.54 -6.76
C VAL A 55 15.11 -3.56 -6.60
N VAL A 56 14.97 -2.52 -5.79
CA VAL A 56 16.03 -1.54 -5.50
C VAL A 56 17.25 -2.24 -4.87
N TYR A 57 17.02 -3.15 -3.92
CA TYR A 57 18.10 -3.94 -3.33
C TYR A 57 18.82 -4.83 -4.37
N ARG A 58 18.09 -5.37 -5.35
CA ARG A 58 18.67 -6.21 -6.43
C ARG A 58 19.38 -5.44 -7.53
N VAL A 59 18.93 -4.21 -7.84
CA VAL A 59 19.40 -3.43 -8.99
C VAL A 59 20.51 -2.46 -8.63
N PHE A 60 20.53 -1.91 -7.41
CA PHE A 60 21.42 -0.81 -7.05
C PHE A 60 22.63 -1.18 -6.19
N ASP A 61 22.79 -2.46 -5.79
CA ASP A 61 23.87 -2.94 -4.89
C ASP A 61 24.12 -2.00 -3.68
N THR A 62 23.05 -1.34 -3.23
CA THR A 62 23.08 -0.20 -2.31
C THR A 62 22.73 -0.68 -0.91
N THR A 63 23.27 0.01 0.10
CA THR A 63 23.00 -0.25 1.52
C THR A 63 21.50 -0.41 1.80
N LEU A 64 21.13 -1.52 2.48
CA LEU A 64 19.77 -1.90 2.88
C LEU A 64 18.94 -0.74 3.45
N VAL A 65 19.60 0.17 4.15
CA VAL A 65 19.03 1.39 4.76
C VAL A 65 18.41 2.33 3.72
N SER A 66 19.05 2.53 2.56
CA SER A 66 18.54 3.45 1.52
C SER A 66 17.30 2.86 0.84
N ALA A 67 17.29 1.56 0.56
CA ALA A 67 16.11 0.88 0.02
C ALA A 67 14.93 0.95 1.00
N ALA A 68 15.20 0.70 2.30
CA ALA A 68 14.19 0.78 3.34
C ALA A 68 13.64 2.21 3.53
N ALA A 69 14.48 3.24 3.39
CA ALA A 69 14.05 4.63 3.46
C ALA A 69 13.08 4.98 2.32
N VAL A 70 13.38 4.58 1.09
CA VAL A 70 12.48 4.79 -0.07
C VAL A 70 11.16 4.05 0.14
N GLN A 71 11.20 2.81 0.62
CA GLN A 71 9.99 2.05 0.96
C GLN A 71 9.15 2.78 2.01
N ALA A 72 9.77 3.27 3.08
CA ALA A 72 9.08 3.95 4.17
C ALA A 72 8.36 5.22 3.70
N VAL A 73 8.96 5.98 2.78
CA VAL A 73 8.34 7.17 2.20
C VAL A 73 7.12 6.80 1.35
N ILE A 74 7.24 5.77 0.49
CA ILE A 74 6.12 5.28 -0.34
C ILE A 74 5.01 4.70 0.53
N PHE A 75 5.37 3.94 1.57
CA PHE A 75 4.41 3.36 2.50
C PHE A 75 3.66 4.45 3.28
N SER A 76 4.39 5.47 3.75
CA SER A 76 3.80 6.59 4.49
C SER A 76 2.87 7.42 3.61
N SER A 77 3.20 7.63 2.33
CA SER A 77 2.31 8.35 1.40
C SER A 77 1.03 7.56 1.11
N GLY A 78 1.12 6.23 0.98
CA GLY A 78 -0.05 5.36 0.86
C GLY A 78 -0.96 5.42 2.09
N MET A 79 -0.39 5.41 3.29
CA MET A 79 -1.14 5.58 4.54
C MET A 79 -1.82 6.95 4.64
N LEU A 80 -1.17 8.01 4.16
CA LEU A 80 -1.76 9.35 4.11
C LEU A 80 -3.00 9.38 3.19
N PHE A 81 -2.94 8.66 2.07
CA PHE A 81 -4.04 8.57 1.12
C PHE A 81 -5.24 7.80 1.71
N VAL A 82 -4.98 6.73 2.47
CA VAL A 82 -6.00 6.01 3.24
C VAL A 82 -6.62 6.91 4.32
N LEU A 83 -5.81 7.72 5.01
CA LEU A 83 -6.29 8.65 6.03
C LEU A 83 -7.23 9.71 5.42
N VAL A 84 -6.83 10.32 4.30
CA VAL A 84 -7.64 11.32 3.59
C VAL A 84 -8.98 10.72 3.14
N SER A 85 -8.98 9.47 2.68
CA SER A 85 -10.21 8.74 2.38
C SER A 85 -11.14 8.70 3.60
N LEU A 86 -10.64 8.23 4.75
CA LEU A 86 -11.47 8.08 5.95
C LEU A 86 -12.00 9.43 6.45
N THR A 87 -11.19 10.48 6.38
CA THR A 87 -11.62 11.84 6.72
C THR A 87 -12.72 12.36 5.80
N ARG A 88 -12.68 12.05 4.49
CA ARG A 88 -13.75 12.42 3.57
C ARG A 88 -15.06 11.67 3.85
N GLN A 89 -15.01 10.36 4.07
CA GLN A 89 -16.20 9.57 4.42
C GLN A 89 -16.89 10.08 5.69
N GLY A 90 -16.10 10.45 6.71
CA GLY A 90 -16.64 10.98 7.97
C GLY A 90 -17.37 12.31 7.81
N ASN A 91 -17.05 13.09 6.78
CA ASN A 91 -17.66 14.39 6.53
C ASN A 91 -18.96 14.29 5.70
N GLU A 92 -19.11 13.26 4.88
CA GLU A 92 -20.31 13.01 4.07
C GLU A 92 -21.47 12.41 4.89
N GLY A 93 -21.18 11.77 6.03
CA GLY A 93 -22.20 11.26 6.96
C GLY A 93 -22.74 12.29 7.98
N ALA A 94 -22.28 13.54 7.91
CA ALA A 94 -22.61 14.62 8.84
C ALA A 94 -23.46 15.76 8.22
N SER A 95 -24.04 15.53 7.03
CA SER A 95 -24.97 16.46 6.37
C SER A 95 -26.32 15.82 6.13
#